data_AF-A0A015LJ41-F1
#
_entry.id   AF-A0A015LJ41-F1
#
_cell.length_a   1.000
_cell.length_b   1.000
_cell.length_c   1.000
_cell.angle_alpha   90.00
_cell.angle_beta   90.00
_cell.angle_gamma   90.00
#
_symmetry.space_group_name_H-M   'P 1'
#
loop_
_entity.id
_entity.type
_entity.pdbx_description
1 polymer ?
#
loop_
_entity_poly.entity_id
_entity_poly.type
_entity_poly.pdbx_seq_one_letter_code
_entity_poly.pdbx_strand_id
1 'polypeptide(L)'
;MLNKLDEGLLSKEKTLFWLISRQESGFQGRANKPPDTCYSFWIGASLKILDKLELINYEQNHNFLMQTQAKFGGFAKLIDNYPDVMHTYLGIAGLSLMNEPRFLELDPAINISKKAKENLLNNCAFHKQK
;
A
#
# COMPACT_ATOMS: atom_id res chain seq x y z
N MET A 1 10.37 -14.07 13.04
CA MET A 1 10.50 -13.00 12.03
C MET A 1 9.20 -12.20 11.89
N LEU A 2 8.02 -12.81 12.11
CA LEU A 2 6.80 -12.07 12.47
C LEU A 2 6.86 -11.71 13.97
N ASN A 3 6.47 -10.48 14.36
CA ASN A 3 6.47 -9.90 15.72
C ASN A 3 7.77 -9.23 16.23
N LYS A 4 8.73 -8.94 15.35
CA LYS A 4 9.96 -8.20 15.69
C LYS A 4 10.13 -6.98 14.79
N LEU A 5 9.04 -6.27 14.49
CA LEU A 5 9.05 -5.11 13.57
C LEU A 5 9.93 -3.97 14.08
N ASP A 6 10.07 -3.85 15.39
CA ASP A 6 10.91 -2.84 16.02
C ASP A 6 12.40 -3.26 16.09
N GLU A 7 12.70 -4.56 15.96
CA GLU A 7 14.08 -5.06 15.96
C GLU A 7 14.75 -4.77 14.61
N GLY A 8 15.28 -3.56 14.48
CA GLY A 8 15.96 -3.07 13.28
C GLY A 8 15.61 -1.62 12.93
N LEU A 9 14.56 -1.05 13.54
CA LEU A 9 14.24 0.36 13.41
C LEU A 9 15.13 1.18 14.34
N LEU A 10 15.97 2.05 13.76
CA LEU A 10 16.75 3.02 14.54
C LEU A 10 15.85 3.97 15.34
N SER A 11 14.71 4.38 14.75
CA SER A 11 13.69 5.18 15.40
C SER A 11 12.37 5.06 14.63
N LYS A 12 11.33 4.58 15.32
CA LYS A 12 9.98 4.50 14.77
C LYS A 12 9.44 5.89 14.41
N GLU A 13 9.66 6.88 15.27
CA GLU A 13 9.22 8.26 15.03
C GLU A 13 9.84 8.88 13.77
N LYS A 14 11.18 8.79 13.61
CA LYS A 14 11.86 9.29 12.41
C LYS A 14 11.39 8.57 11.14
N THR A 15 11.12 7.28 11.24
CA THR A 15 10.58 6.48 10.14
C THR A 15 9.19 6.94 9.75
N LEU A 16 8.30 7.16 10.72
CA LEU A 16 6.95 7.68 10.49
C LEU A 16 6.98 9.07 9.85
N PHE A 17 7.79 9.97 10.40
CA PHE A 17 7.97 11.31 9.81
C PHE A 17 8.42 11.22 8.34
N TRP A 18 9.40 10.38 8.05
CA TRP A 18 9.88 10.18 6.68
C TRP A 18 8.78 9.63 5.77
N LEU A 19 8.01 8.63 6.21
CA LEU A 19 6.93 8.02 5.42
C LEU A 19 5.79 9.02 5.12
N ILE A 20 5.32 9.75 6.14
CA ILE A 20 4.24 10.74 5.98
C ILE A 20 4.69 11.88 5.05
N SER A 21 5.96 12.31 5.14
CA SER A 21 6.54 13.33 4.25
C SER A 21 6.67 12.90 2.78
N ARG A 22 6.20 11.70 2.41
CA ARG A 22 6.09 11.27 1.01
C ARG A 22 4.75 11.59 0.38
N GLN A 23 3.75 11.97 1.16
CA GLN A 23 2.45 12.33 0.61
C GLN A 23 2.48 13.71 -0.05
N GLU A 24 2.13 13.76 -1.33
CA GLU A 24 1.77 14.98 -2.06
C GLU A 24 0.32 14.81 -2.53
N SER A 25 0.04 14.74 -3.84
CA SER A 25 -1.27 14.29 -4.33
C SER A 25 -1.46 12.78 -4.12
N GLY A 26 -0.47 12.00 -4.56
CA GLY A 26 -0.28 10.61 -4.19
C GLY A 26 0.93 10.47 -3.27
N PHE A 27 1.77 9.46 -3.51
CA PHE A 27 3.03 9.30 -2.80
C PHE A 27 4.22 9.31 -3.77
N GLN A 28 5.30 9.98 -3.37
CA GLN A 28 6.61 9.88 -4.02
C GLN A 28 7.51 8.88 -3.29
N GLY A 29 8.45 8.23 -3.99
CA GLY A 29 9.39 7.30 -3.35
C GLY A 29 10.51 7.97 -2.57
N ARG A 30 10.87 9.20 -2.98
CA ARG A 30 11.95 10.02 -2.44
C ARG A 30 11.58 11.48 -2.62
N ALA A 31 12.09 12.36 -1.76
CA ALA A 31 11.82 13.78 -1.83
C ALA A 31 12.18 14.37 -3.20
N ASN A 32 11.39 15.36 -3.63
CA ASN A 32 11.55 16.10 -4.90
C ASN A 32 11.41 15.22 -6.15
N LYS A 33 10.59 14.16 -6.09
CA LYS A 33 10.23 13.33 -7.24
C LYS A 33 8.71 13.35 -7.42
N PRO A 34 8.21 13.22 -8.66
CA PRO A 34 6.78 13.15 -8.86
C PRO A 34 6.18 11.94 -8.12
N PRO A 35 4.93 12.05 -7.63
CA PRO A 35 4.19 10.91 -7.13
C PRO A 35 4.06 9.80 -8.17
N ASP A 36 3.94 8.56 -7.70
CA ASP A 36 3.79 7.37 -8.52
C ASP A 36 2.81 6.41 -7.84
N THR A 37 1.83 5.91 -8.61
CA THR A 37 0.76 4.99 -8.19
C THR A 37 1.24 3.88 -7.26
N CYS A 38 2.41 3.28 -7.53
CA CYS A 38 2.87 2.15 -6.71
C CYS A 38 3.19 2.53 -5.26
N TYR A 39 3.54 3.79 -5.00
CA TYR A 39 3.84 4.25 -3.65
C TYR A 39 2.61 4.43 -2.77
N SER A 40 1.41 4.52 -3.35
CA SER A 40 0.16 4.41 -2.58
C SER A 40 0.07 3.07 -1.86
N PHE A 41 0.65 2.00 -2.41
CA PHE A 41 0.88 0.75 -1.69
C PHE A 41 2.17 0.79 -0.87
N TRP A 42 3.34 1.07 -1.44
CA TRP A 42 4.61 0.91 -0.70
C TRP A 42 4.68 1.74 0.58
N ILE A 43 4.28 3.01 0.52
CA ILE A 43 4.25 3.89 1.69
C ILE A 43 3.03 3.58 2.56
N GLY A 44 1.85 3.39 1.95
CA GLY A 44 0.62 3.06 2.67
C GLY A 44 0.73 1.76 3.49
N ALA A 45 1.24 0.70 2.91
CA ALA A 45 1.47 -0.59 3.57
C ALA A 45 2.46 -0.45 4.72
N SER A 46 3.55 0.31 4.51
CA SER A 46 4.52 0.60 5.57
C SER A 46 3.87 1.33 6.75
N LEU A 47 3.05 2.35 6.48
CA LEU A 47 2.29 3.06 7.52
C LEU A 47 1.26 2.15 8.20
N LYS A 48 0.58 1.28 7.45
CA LYS A 48 -0.38 0.32 8.01
C LYS A 48 0.29 -0.72 8.90
N ILE A 49 1.49 -1.21 8.54
CA ILE A 49 2.29 -2.13 9.36
C ILE A 49 2.72 -1.45 10.67
N LEU A 50 2.98 -0.14 10.63
CA LEU A 50 3.33 0.66 11.81
C LEU A 50 2.11 1.15 12.61
N ASP A 51 0.90 0.74 12.21
CA ASP A 51 -0.38 1.14 12.80
C ASP A 51 -0.61 2.66 12.79
N LYS A 52 -0.24 3.30 11.67
CA LYS A 52 -0.21 4.76 11.47
C LYS A 52 -0.76 5.20 10.12
N LEU A 53 -1.59 4.38 9.48
CA LEU A 53 -2.19 4.71 8.18
C LEU A 53 -3.18 5.89 8.29
N GLU A 54 -3.80 6.08 9.45
CA GLU A 54 -4.73 7.18 9.74
C GLU A 54 -4.14 8.59 9.59
N LEU A 55 -2.81 8.70 9.49
CA LEU A 55 -2.11 9.98 9.34
C LEU A 55 -2.08 10.49 7.89
N ILE A 56 -2.54 9.69 6.91
CA ILE A 56 -2.54 10.10 5.50
C ILE A 56 -3.82 10.87 5.13
N ASN A 57 -3.73 11.73 4.13
CA ASN A 57 -4.90 12.29 3.46
C ASN A 57 -5.48 11.26 2.47
N TYR A 58 -6.51 10.53 2.89
CA TYR A 58 -7.14 9.48 2.08
C TYR A 58 -7.76 10.00 0.79
N GLU A 59 -8.51 11.10 0.87
CA GLU A 59 -9.21 11.69 -0.28
C GLU A 59 -8.23 12.09 -1.38
N GLN A 60 -7.13 12.74 -1.00
CA GLN A 60 -6.13 13.19 -1.94
C GLN A 60 -5.45 12.01 -2.66
N ASN A 61 -5.06 10.98 -1.91
CA ASN A 61 -4.44 9.78 -2.48
C ASN A 61 -5.42 8.99 -3.37
N HIS A 62 -6.68 8.85 -2.96
CA HIS A 62 -7.72 8.23 -3.77
C HIS A 62 -7.90 8.99 -5.10
N ASN A 63 -8.02 10.32 -5.04
CA ASN A 63 -8.19 11.15 -6.23
C ASN A 63 -6.99 11.04 -7.19
N PHE A 64 -5.76 10.98 -6.66
CA PHE A 64 -4.57 10.72 -7.46
C PHE A 64 -4.64 9.36 -8.17
N LEU A 65 -5.00 8.28 -7.47
CA LEU A 65 -5.14 6.96 -8.07
C LEU A 65 -6.21 6.93 -9.17
N MET A 66 -7.34 7.62 -8.97
CA MET A 66 -8.37 7.72 -10.01
C MET A 66 -7.87 8.47 -11.25
N GLN A 67 -6.99 9.45 -11.10
CA GLN A 67 -6.38 10.16 -12.23
C GLN A 67 -5.36 9.30 -13.01
N THR A 68 -4.76 8.28 -12.38
CA THR A 68 -3.84 7.35 -13.08
C THR A 68 -4.55 6.12 -13.65
N GLN A 69 -5.87 6.01 -13.49
CA GLN A 69 -6.67 4.94 -14.06
C GLN A 69 -6.94 5.19 -15.56
N ALA A 70 -6.62 4.21 -16.40
CA ALA A 70 -6.90 4.31 -17.83
C ALA A 70 -8.38 4.00 -18.14
N LYS A 71 -8.94 4.67 -19.15
CA LYS A 71 -10.34 4.47 -19.60
C LYS A 71 -10.65 3.03 -20.03
N PHE A 72 -9.64 2.30 -20.49
CA PHE A 72 -9.75 0.89 -20.90
C PHE A 72 -9.32 -0.10 -19.81
N GLY A 73 -9.14 0.38 -18.57
CA GLY A 73 -8.78 -0.43 -17.42
C GLY A 73 -7.29 -0.42 -17.08
N GLY A 74 -7.00 -0.78 -15.83
CA GLY A 74 -5.65 -0.72 -15.27
C GLY A 74 -5.25 0.67 -14.76
N PHE A 75 -4.13 0.71 -14.04
CA PHE A 75 -3.52 1.93 -13.54
C PHE A 75 -2.12 2.08 -14.12
N ALA A 76 -1.76 3.31 -14.45
CA ALA A 76 -0.44 3.70 -14.89
C ALA A 76 0.40 4.23 -13.72
N LYS A 77 1.70 4.39 -13.95
CA LYS A 77 2.63 5.06 -13.04
C LYS A 77 2.21 6.51 -12.73
N LEU A 78 1.85 7.25 -13.77
CA LEU A 78 1.54 8.68 -13.77
C LEU A 78 0.24 8.92 -14.55
N ILE A 79 -0.31 10.11 -14.40
CA ILE A 79 -1.45 10.60 -15.20
C ILE A 79 -1.04 10.62 -16.68
N ASP A 80 -1.95 10.23 -17.57
CA ASP A 80 -1.77 10.18 -19.02
C ASP A 80 -0.65 9.22 -19.53
N ASN A 81 -0.22 8.28 -18.69
CA ASN A 81 0.67 7.18 -19.09
C ASN A 81 -0.09 5.89 -19.40
N TYR A 82 0.57 4.94 -20.07
CA TYR A 82 0.02 3.60 -20.29
C TYR A 82 -0.04 2.80 -18.98
N PRO A 83 -1.14 2.06 -18.73
CA PRO A 83 -1.24 1.17 -17.59
C PRO A 83 -0.38 -0.08 -17.78
N ASP A 84 0.05 -0.65 -16.67
CA ASP A 84 0.74 -1.94 -16.65
C ASP A 84 0.28 -2.79 -15.47
N VAL A 85 0.64 -4.07 -15.48
CA VAL A 85 0.20 -5.05 -14.49
C VAL A 85 0.65 -4.68 -13.08
N MET A 86 1.86 -4.14 -12.94
CA MET A 86 2.43 -3.82 -11.63
C MET A 86 1.70 -2.63 -11.00
N HIS A 87 1.59 -1.50 -11.70
CA HIS A 87 0.89 -0.32 -11.17
C HIS A 87 -0.61 -0.58 -11.03
N THR A 88 -1.20 -1.40 -11.90
CA THR A 88 -2.59 -1.84 -11.73
C THR A 88 -2.80 -2.56 -10.41
N TYR A 89 -1.99 -3.59 -10.14
CA TYR A 89 -2.11 -4.35 -8.90
C TYR A 89 -1.84 -3.47 -7.68
N LEU A 90 -0.75 -2.70 -7.70
CA LEU A 90 -0.34 -1.87 -6.55
C LEU A 90 -1.28 -0.67 -6.33
N GLY A 91 -1.89 -0.13 -7.38
CA GLY A 91 -2.95 0.87 -7.26
C GLY A 91 -4.19 0.31 -6.57
N ILE A 92 -4.64 -0.89 -6.97
CA ILE A 92 -5.74 -1.62 -6.31
C ILE A 92 -5.38 -1.95 -4.86
N ALA A 93 -4.15 -2.41 -4.60
CA ALA A 93 -3.66 -2.67 -3.26
C ALA A 93 -3.68 -1.41 -2.39
N GLY A 94 -3.28 -0.26 -2.95
CA GLY A 94 -3.38 1.05 -2.29
C GLY A 94 -4.83 1.43 -1.95
N LEU A 95 -5.76 1.24 -2.88
CA LEU A 95 -7.20 1.45 -2.63
C LEU A 95 -7.74 0.51 -1.55
N SER A 96 -7.35 -0.76 -1.58
CA SER A 96 -7.71 -1.74 -0.57
C SER A 96 -7.24 -1.36 0.84
N LEU A 97 -6.02 -0.81 0.98
CA LEU A 97 -5.52 -0.31 2.27
C LEU A 97 -6.40 0.83 2.84
N MET A 98 -7.06 1.59 1.96
CA MET A 98 -7.97 2.68 2.31
C MET A 98 -9.43 2.21 2.48
N ASN A 99 -9.67 0.89 2.55
CA ASN A 99 -10.99 0.27 2.67
C ASN A 99 -11.97 0.65 1.54
N GLU A 100 -11.45 0.81 0.31
CA GLU A 100 -12.29 0.99 -0.87
C GLU A 100 -13.32 -0.16 -0.99
N PRO A 101 -14.64 0.12 -0.99
CA PRO A 101 -15.68 -0.92 -0.84
C PRO A 101 -15.66 -2.04 -1.89
N ARG A 102 -15.06 -1.77 -3.05
CA ARG A 102 -15.00 -2.70 -4.19
C ARG A 102 -13.92 -3.77 -4.05
N PHE A 103 -12.99 -3.62 -3.11
CA PHE A 103 -11.82 -4.49 -3.00
C PHE A 103 -11.79 -5.23 -1.67
N LEU A 104 -11.26 -6.46 -1.71
CA LEU A 104 -11.01 -7.25 -0.50
C LEU A 104 -9.94 -6.57 0.34
N GLU A 105 -10.03 -6.71 1.66
CA GLU A 105 -9.00 -6.22 2.57
C GLU A 105 -7.65 -6.90 2.31
N LEU A 106 -6.59 -6.12 2.31
CA LEU A 106 -5.22 -6.57 2.05
C LEU A 106 -4.45 -6.81 3.35
N ASP A 107 -3.61 -7.84 3.37
CA ASP A 107 -2.54 -7.94 4.34
C ASP A 107 -1.30 -7.16 3.83
N PRO A 108 -0.91 -6.06 4.49
CA PRO A 108 0.17 -5.20 4.00
C PRO A 108 1.56 -5.85 4.11
N ALA A 109 1.77 -6.83 5.00
CA ALA A 109 3.08 -7.41 5.27
C ALA A 109 3.45 -8.47 4.23
N ILE A 110 2.48 -9.22 3.72
CA ILE A 110 2.69 -10.27 2.71
C ILE A 110 2.06 -9.94 1.35
N ASN A 111 1.45 -8.77 1.21
CA ASN A 111 0.91 -8.23 -0.05
C ASN A 111 -0.05 -9.19 -0.78
N ILE A 112 -1.00 -9.77 -0.05
CA ILE A 112 -2.11 -10.57 -0.60
C ILE A 112 -3.40 -10.24 0.15
N SER A 113 -4.55 -10.59 -0.41
CA SER A 113 -5.83 -10.42 0.32
C SER A 113 -5.83 -11.21 1.63
N LYS A 114 -6.50 -10.69 2.66
CA LYS A 114 -6.67 -11.42 3.94
C LYS A 114 -7.33 -12.79 3.73
N LYS A 115 -8.29 -12.89 2.82
CA LYS A 115 -8.89 -14.17 2.39
C LYS A 115 -7.84 -15.16 1.88
N ALA A 116 -6.91 -14.70 1.02
CA ALA A 116 -5.83 -15.55 0.52
C ALA A 116 -4.86 -15.95 1.63
N LYS A 117 -4.56 -15.04 2.57
CA LYS A 117 -3.77 -15.34 3.77
C LYS A 117 -4.44 -16.40 4.64
N GLU A 118 -5.72 -16.28 4.92
CA GLU A 118 -6.49 -17.27 5.68
C GLU A 118 -6.45 -18.64 5.02
N ASN A 119 -6.67 -18.70 3.71
CA ASN A 119 -6.54 -19.94 2.94
C ASN A 119 -5.12 -20.51 3.03
N LEU A 120 -4.08 -19.68 2.94
CA LEU A 120 -2.69 -20.12 3.09
C LEU A 120 -2.45 -20.70 4.49
N LEU A 121 -2.91 -20.03 5.54
CA LEU A 121 -2.72 -20.49 6.92
C LEU A 121 -3.47 -21.80 7.20
N ASN A 122 -4.70 -21.94 6.69
CA ASN A 122 -5.52 -23.15 6.90
C ASN A 122 -4.97 -24.38 6.18
N ASN A 123 -4.28 -24.19 5.04
CA ASN A 123 -3.73 -25.28 4.24
C ASN A 123 -2.21 -25.46 4.42
N CYS A 124 -1.56 -24.66 5.26
CA CYS A 124 -0.13 -24.76 5.48
C CYS A 124 0.17 -25.86 6.51
N ALA A 125 0.82 -26.95 6.06
CA ALA A 125 1.25 -28.05 6.93
C ALA A 125 2.15 -27.61 8.10
N PHE A 126 2.80 -26.45 7.98
CA PHE A 126 3.69 -25.89 9.01
C PHE A 126 2.99 -24.89 9.93
N HIS A 127 1.77 -24.46 9.61
CA HIS A 127 1.01 -23.54 10.45
C HIS A 127 0.19 -24.34 11.46
N LYS A 128 0.67 -24.42 12.70
CA LYS A 128 -0.09 -24.99 13.81
C LYS A 128 -1.02 -23.93 14.38
N GLN A 129 -2.34 -24.14 14.28
CA GLN A 129 -3.30 -23.36 15.06
C GLN A 129 -2.95 -23.57 16.54
N LYS A 130 -2.59 -22.49 17.24
CA LYS A 130 -2.38 -22.48 18.69
C LYS A 130 -3.67 -22.09 19.38
#